data_AF-A0A7X2TYQ2-F1
#
_entry.id   AF-A0A7X2TYQ2-F1
#
_cell.length_a   1.000
_cell.length_b   1.000
_cell.length_c   1.000
_cell.angle_alpha   90.00
_cell.angle_beta   90.00
_cell.angle_gamma   90.00
#
_symmetry.space_group_name_H-M   'P 1'
#
loop_
_entity.id
_entity.type
_entity.pdbx_description
1 polymer ?
#
loop_
_entity_poly.entity_id
_entity_poly.type
_entity_poly.pdbx_seq_one_letter_code
_entity_poly.pdbx_strand_id
1 'polypeptide(L)'
;MSEHRSPGWQWAAGVFTLALIAAVSLWLRSRRKKSPQEKERLRRIAVHSRGRLADAELLDGPESSPAGNLLYYSYRASGVKYTAAQDVSSLNQLIRPEHCRPGNTASVKYDPRVPSNSIVICEHWSGLRPSRQGGIERVR
;
A
#
# COMPACT_ATOMS: atom_id res chain seq x y z
N MET A 1 29.84 48.53 46.87
CA MET A 1 28.57 47.84 46.50
C MET A 1 28.51 47.81 44.97
N SER A 2 29.16 46.82 44.35
CA SER A 2 29.27 46.73 42.88
C SER A 2 28.16 45.84 42.33
N GLU A 3 27.24 46.46 41.59
CA GLU A 3 26.09 45.82 40.94
C GLU A 3 26.59 44.95 39.77
N HIS A 4 26.60 43.63 39.95
CA HIS A 4 27.03 42.67 38.95
C HIS A 4 25.87 42.40 37.97
N ARG A 5 25.65 43.31 37.00
CA ARG A 5 24.69 43.07 35.92
C ARG A 5 25.19 41.95 35.02
N SER A 6 24.62 40.76 35.15
CA SER A 6 24.87 39.65 34.22
C SER A 6 24.46 40.07 32.81
N PRO A 7 25.35 39.99 31.81
CA PRO A 7 25.03 40.41 30.45
C PRO A 7 23.94 39.50 29.88
N GLY A 8 22.75 40.05 29.65
CA GLY A 8 21.56 39.33 29.16
C GLY A 8 21.74 38.56 27.84
N TRP A 9 22.86 38.78 27.15
CA TRP A 9 23.25 38.03 25.95
C TRP A 9 23.43 36.53 26.22
N GLN A 10 23.89 36.13 27.41
CA GLN A 10 24.12 34.70 27.72
C GLN A 10 22.84 33.87 27.59
N TRP A 11 21.70 34.43 28.01
CA TRP A 11 20.38 33.80 27.84
C TRP A 11 19.91 33.83 26.39
N ALA A 12 20.18 34.91 25.66
CA ALA A 12 19.84 35.04 24.24
C ALA A 12 20.59 34.02 23.37
N ALA A 13 21.87 33.77 23.65
CA ALA A 13 22.68 32.77 22.95
C ALA A 13 22.14 31.35 23.17
N GLY A 14 21.80 30.99 24.41
CA GLY A 14 21.24 29.67 24.74
C GLY A 14 19.89 29.40 24.06
N VAL A 15 18.99 30.40 24.04
CA VAL A 15 17.70 30.30 23.36
C VAL A 15 17.87 30.14 21.86
N PHE A 16 18.81 30.87 21.25
CA PHE A 16 19.10 30.78 19.82
C PHE A 16 19.62 29.39 19.43
N THR A 17 20.53 28.81 20.22
CA THR A 17 21.04 27.46 19.97
C THR A 17 19.93 26.40 20.06
N LEU A 18 19.04 26.48 21.07
CA LEU A 18 17.89 25.58 21.18
C LEU A 18 16.93 25.70 19.99
N ALA A 19 16.65 26.94 19.56
CA ALA A 19 15.80 27.20 18.40
C ALA A 19 16.40 26.61 17.11
N LEU A 20 17.72 26.76 16.92
CA LEU A 20 18.42 26.19 15.77
C LEU A 20 18.37 24.65 15.78
N ILE A 21 18.62 24.01 16.93
CA ILE A 21 18.53 22.55 17.07
C ILE A 21 17.11 22.07 16.77
N ALA A 22 16.08 22.75 17.28
CA ALA A 22 14.69 22.42 17.01
C ALA A 22 14.35 22.58 15.52
N ALA A 23 14.79 23.67 14.89
CA ALA A 23 14.57 23.93 13.47
C ALA A 23 15.23 22.86 12.58
N VAL A 24 16.51 22.53 12.85
CA VAL A 24 17.24 21.47 12.14
C VAL A 24 16.56 20.11 12.35
N SER A 25 16.13 19.81 13.57
CA SER A 25 15.42 18.56 13.87
C SER A 25 14.09 18.44 13.12
N LEU A 26 13.31 19.52 13.07
CA LEU A 26 12.06 19.59 12.30
C LEU A 26 12.31 19.46 10.80
N TRP A 27 13.35 20.10 10.28
CA TRP A 27 13.76 20.02 8.87
C TRP A 27 14.21 18.60 8.48
N LEU A 28 15.04 17.96 9.31
CA LEU A 28 15.44 16.57 9.09
C LEU A 28 14.24 15.62 9.14
N ARG A 29 13.27 15.83 10.05
CA ARG A 29 12.03 15.04 10.13
C ARG A 29 11.14 15.25 8.90
N SER A 30 11.01 16.49 8.42
CA SER A 30 10.19 16.77 7.23
C SER A 30 10.79 16.16 5.96
N ARG A 31 12.12 16.04 5.88
CA ARG A 31 12.82 15.31 4.81
C ARG A 31 12.65 13.79 4.85
N ARG A 32 12.19 13.21 5.97
CA ARG A 32 11.88 11.76 6.06
C ARG A 32 10.47 11.41 5.55
N LYS A 33 9.74 12.32 4.92
CA LYS A 33 8.42 12.01 4.35
C LYS A 33 8.60 10.90 3.29
N LYS A 34 8.10 9.69 3.60
CA LYS A 34 8.10 8.55 2.68
C LYS A 34 7.35 8.92 1.40
N SER A 35 7.89 8.54 0.25
CA SER A 35 7.22 8.71 -1.04
C SER A 35 5.87 7.98 -1.05
N PRO A 36 4.89 8.42 -1.86
CA PRO A 36 3.62 7.70 -2.02
C PRO A 36 3.83 6.21 -2.34
N GLN A 37 4.81 5.90 -3.18
CA GLN A 37 5.15 4.53 -3.60
C GLN A 37 5.70 3.70 -2.43
N GLU A 38 6.56 4.29 -1.58
CA GLU A 38 7.10 3.57 -0.42
C GLU A 38 6.00 3.36 0.65
N LYS A 39 5.12 4.34 0.83
CA LYS A 39 3.95 4.17 1.71
C LYS A 39 3.06 3.02 1.24
N GLU A 40 2.79 2.97 -0.06
CA GLU A 40 1.96 1.93 -0.66
C GLU A 40 2.63 0.55 -0.59
N ARG A 41 3.94 0.46 -0.87
CA ARG A 41 4.73 -0.75 -0.67
C ARG A 41 4.65 -1.26 0.78
N LEU A 42 4.83 -0.38 1.76
CA LEU A 42 4.72 -0.75 3.17
C LEU A 42 3.30 -1.19 3.55
N ARG A 43 2.26 -0.55 2.98
CA ARG A 43 0.87 -0.98 3.17
C ARG A 43 0.68 -2.42 2.67
N ARG A 44 1.16 -2.74 1.46
CA ARG A 44 1.08 -4.10 0.90
C ARG A 44 1.82 -5.12 1.75
N ILE A 45 3.05 -4.83 2.18
CA ILE A 45 3.82 -5.70 3.07
C ILE A 45 3.06 -5.95 4.38
N ALA A 46 2.45 -4.90 4.96
CA ALA A 46 1.67 -5.01 6.18
C ALA A 46 0.41 -5.87 5.99
N VAL A 47 -0.30 -5.78 4.85
CA VAL A 47 -1.42 -6.68 4.55
C VAL A 47 -0.93 -8.09 4.28
N HIS A 48 0.20 -8.26 3.58
CA HIS A 48 0.76 -9.57 3.31
C HIS A 48 1.14 -10.33 4.59
N SER A 49 1.75 -9.65 5.56
CA SER A 49 2.25 -10.28 6.79
C SER A 49 1.15 -10.69 7.77
N ARG A 50 0.05 -9.93 7.86
CA ARG A 50 -1.03 -10.16 8.85
C ARG A 50 -2.43 -10.38 8.29
N GLY A 51 -2.57 -10.35 6.97
CA GLY A 51 -3.87 -10.48 6.30
C GLY A 51 -4.37 -11.91 6.26
N ARG A 52 -5.70 -12.06 6.29
CA ARG A 52 -6.37 -13.34 6.04
C ARG A 52 -6.53 -13.57 4.54
N LEU A 53 -6.51 -14.85 4.15
CA LEU A 53 -6.78 -15.27 2.79
C LEU A 53 -8.28 -15.46 2.56
N ALA A 54 -8.75 -15.10 1.37
CA ALA A 54 -10.05 -15.47 0.84
C ALA A 54 -9.95 -15.70 -0.67
N ASP A 55 -10.97 -16.35 -1.23
CA ASP A 55 -11.15 -16.41 -2.67
C ASP A 55 -11.63 -15.06 -3.19
N ALA A 56 -11.15 -14.72 -4.37
CA ALA A 56 -11.51 -13.52 -5.10
C ALA A 56 -11.86 -13.86 -6.55
N GLU A 57 -12.71 -13.02 -7.12
CA GLU A 57 -13.05 -13.02 -8.54
C GLU A 57 -12.45 -11.78 -9.17
N LEU A 58 -11.66 -11.96 -10.24
CA LEU A 58 -11.16 -10.85 -11.02
C LEU A 58 -12.31 -10.26 -11.83
N LEU A 59 -12.55 -8.97 -11.64
CA LEU A 59 -13.56 -8.23 -12.38
C LEU A 59 -12.97 -7.68 -13.66
N ASP A 60 -11.75 -7.14 -13.56
CA ASP A 60 -11.06 -6.58 -14.71
C ASP A 60 -9.55 -6.49 -14.53
N GLY A 61 -8.83 -6.60 -15.64
CA GLY A 61 -7.36 -6.64 -15.67
C GLY A 61 -6.73 -5.25 -15.83
N PRO A 62 -5.41 -5.12 -15.61
CA PRO A 62 -4.71 -3.85 -15.80
C PRO A 62 -4.87 -3.28 -17.21
N GLU A 63 -4.94 -4.14 -18.24
CA GLU A 63 -5.03 -3.74 -19.66
C GLU A 63 -6.32 -2.99 -20.04
N SER A 64 -7.40 -3.17 -19.28
CA SER A 64 -8.67 -2.48 -19.54
C SER A 64 -8.74 -1.08 -18.91
N SER A 65 -7.86 -0.80 -17.95
CA SER A 65 -7.79 0.49 -17.28
C SER A 65 -7.19 1.54 -18.24
N PRO A 66 -7.69 2.79 -18.25
CA PRO A 66 -7.11 3.85 -19.08
C PRO A 66 -5.60 4.06 -18.89
N ALA A 67 -5.09 3.79 -17.68
CA ALA A 67 -3.68 3.91 -17.33
C ALA A 67 -2.91 2.57 -17.38
N GLY A 68 -3.57 1.46 -17.73
CA GLY A 68 -2.90 0.16 -17.90
C GLY A 68 -2.43 -0.49 -16.59
N ASN A 69 -2.93 -0.05 -15.43
CA ASN A 69 -2.28 -0.34 -14.14
C ASN A 69 -3.23 -0.68 -12.97
N LEU A 70 -4.53 -0.78 -13.20
CA LEU A 70 -5.50 -1.11 -12.16
C LEU A 70 -6.04 -2.52 -12.33
N LEU A 71 -5.85 -3.36 -11.31
CA LEU A 71 -6.47 -4.68 -11.21
C LEU A 71 -7.74 -4.59 -10.36
N TYR A 72 -8.89 -4.91 -10.93
CA TYR A 72 -10.18 -4.91 -10.25
C TYR A 72 -10.59 -6.31 -9.82
N TYR A 73 -11.04 -6.46 -8.59
CA TYR A 73 -11.46 -7.75 -8.04
C TYR A 73 -12.55 -7.60 -6.99
N SER A 74 -13.28 -8.68 -6.76
CA SER A 74 -14.24 -8.79 -5.67
C SER A 74 -13.97 -10.01 -4.79
N TYR A 75 -14.34 -9.94 -3.52
CA TYR A 75 -14.18 -11.01 -2.55
C TYR A 75 -15.21 -10.89 -1.43
N ARG A 76 -15.33 -11.91 -0.58
CA ARG A 76 -16.18 -11.85 0.61
C ARG A 76 -15.37 -11.88 1.89
N ALA A 77 -15.73 -11.00 2.83
CA ALA A 77 -15.23 -11.02 4.21
C ALA A 77 -16.43 -10.89 5.16
N SER A 78 -16.53 -11.81 6.12
CA SER A 78 -17.64 -11.85 7.10
C SER A 78 -19.03 -11.78 6.44
N GLY A 79 -19.21 -12.47 5.31
CA GLY A 79 -20.47 -12.50 4.55
C GLY A 79 -20.72 -11.30 3.62
N VAL A 80 -19.96 -10.21 3.76
CA VAL A 80 -20.09 -8.99 2.95
C VAL A 80 -19.21 -9.08 1.70
N LYS A 81 -19.77 -8.74 0.53
CA LYS A 81 -19.02 -8.64 -0.74
C LYS A 81 -18.33 -7.27 -0.80
N TYR A 82 -17.02 -7.29 -0.99
CA TYR A 82 -16.19 -6.12 -1.24
C TYR A 82 -15.72 -6.13 -2.68
N THR A 83 -15.57 -4.93 -3.25
CA THR A 83 -14.94 -4.69 -4.54
C THR A 83 -13.80 -3.70 -4.33
N ALA A 84 -12.66 -3.95 -4.95
CA ALA A 84 -11.49 -3.10 -4.83
C ALA A 84 -10.75 -3.01 -6.17
N ALA A 85 -10.02 -1.90 -6.33
CA ALA A 85 -9.04 -1.70 -7.38
C ALA A 85 -7.66 -1.66 -6.73
N GLN A 86 -6.71 -2.41 -7.27
CA GLN A 86 -5.32 -2.36 -6.84
C GLN A 86 -4.47 -1.75 -7.94
N ASP A 87 -3.76 -0.67 -7.61
CA ASP A 87 -2.67 -0.16 -8.46
C ASP A 87 -1.50 -1.15 -8.44
N VAL A 88 -1.16 -1.62 -9.63
CA VAL A 88 -0.10 -2.60 -9.87
C VAL A 88 1.06 -2.03 -10.69
N SER A 89 1.13 -0.71 -10.90
CA SER A 89 2.19 -0.05 -11.69
C SER A 89 3.59 -0.48 -11.25
N SER A 90 3.83 -0.55 -9.93
CA SER A 90 5.12 -0.95 -9.35
C SER A 90 5.37 -2.47 -9.38
N LEU A 91 4.40 -3.26 -9.83
CA LEU A 91 4.39 -4.72 -9.80
C LEU A 91 4.22 -5.33 -11.20
N ASN A 92 4.28 -4.53 -12.27
CA ASN A 92 4.04 -4.97 -13.65
C ASN A 92 4.90 -6.18 -14.06
N GLN A 93 6.14 -6.28 -13.58
CA GLN A 93 7.05 -7.41 -13.87
C GLN A 93 6.58 -8.74 -13.25
N LEU A 94 5.74 -8.69 -12.21
CA LEU A 94 5.20 -9.87 -11.53
C LEU A 94 3.84 -10.30 -12.10
N ILE A 95 3.28 -9.51 -13.02
CA ILE A 95 1.96 -9.72 -13.58
C ILE A 95 2.07 -10.37 -14.95
N ARG A 96 1.22 -11.37 -15.15
CA ARG A 96 0.99 -11.99 -16.45
C ARG A 96 -0.42 -11.64 -16.90
N PRO A 97 -0.61 -10.89 -17.99
CA PRO A 97 -1.93 -10.45 -18.44
C PRO A 97 -2.94 -11.60 -18.59
N GLU A 98 -2.48 -12.78 -19.01
CA GLU A 98 -3.29 -13.99 -19.16
C GLU A 98 -3.90 -14.51 -17.85
N HIS A 99 -3.33 -14.14 -16.70
CA HIS A 99 -3.86 -14.48 -15.36
C HIS A 99 -4.89 -13.45 -14.87
N CYS A 100 -4.89 -12.24 -15.45
CA CYS A 100 -5.69 -11.10 -14.99
C CYS A 100 -7.05 -10.97 -15.70
N ARG A 101 -7.50 -12.00 -16.42
CA ARG A 101 -8.74 -11.93 -17.20
C ARG A 101 -9.97 -11.85 -16.29
N PRO A 102 -10.99 -11.04 -16.65
CA PRO A 102 -12.29 -11.07 -15.99
C PRO A 102 -12.85 -12.49 -15.83
N GLY A 103 -13.43 -12.77 -14.67
CA GLY A 103 -14.01 -14.08 -14.32
C GLY A 103 -12.99 -15.12 -13.81
N ASN A 104 -11.68 -14.87 -13.95
CA ASN A 104 -10.69 -15.75 -13.34
C ASN A 104 -10.79 -15.70 -11.81
N THR A 105 -10.58 -16.84 -11.16
CA THR A 105 -10.43 -16.91 -9.71
C THR A 105 -9.01 -16.51 -9.29
N ALA A 106 -8.92 -15.73 -8.23
CA ALA A 106 -7.69 -15.36 -7.56
C ALA A 106 -7.80 -15.62 -6.05
N SER A 107 -6.69 -15.46 -5.36
CA SER A 107 -6.68 -15.34 -3.90
C SER A 107 -6.41 -13.90 -3.51
N VAL A 108 -7.10 -13.42 -2.48
CA VAL A 108 -6.92 -12.09 -1.90
C VAL A 108 -6.41 -12.22 -0.48
N LYS A 109 -5.50 -11.33 -0.07
CA LYS A 109 -5.19 -11.07 1.34
C LYS A 109 -5.88 -9.79 1.78
N TYR A 110 -6.53 -9.79 2.93
CA TYR A 110 -7.18 -8.61 3.50
C TYR A 110 -6.90 -8.48 5.01
N ASP A 111 -6.87 -7.24 5.52
CA ASP A 111 -6.79 -6.97 6.96
C ASP A 111 -8.16 -7.25 7.62
N PRO A 112 -8.30 -8.24 8.54
CA PRO A 112 -9.60 -8.54 9.15
C PRO A 112 -10.19 -7.40 9.98
N ARG A 113 -9.34 -6.45 10.44
CA ARG A 113 -9.79 -5.27 11.19
C ARG A 113 -10.31 -4.17 10.28
N VAL A 114 -9.83 -4.13 9.04
CA VAL A 114 -10.25 -3.17 8.01
C VAL A 114 -10.42 -3.94 6.70
N PRO A 115 -11.53 -4.68 6.50
CA PRO A 115 -11.66 -5.62 5.40
C PRO A 115 -11.39 -5.00 4.03
N SER A 116 -11.80 -3.74 3.81
CA SER A 116 -11.52 -2.98 2.57
C SER A 116 -10.02 -2.83 2.24
N ASN A 117 -9.13 -3.00 3.21
CA ASN A 117 -7.70 -2.99 3.02
C ASN A 117 -7.22 -4.37 2.54
N SER A 118 -7.26 -4.55 1.23
CA SER A 118 -6.94 -5.82 0.56
C SER A 118 -5.89 -5.69 -0.54
N ILE A 119 -5.28 -6.82 -0.90
CA ILE A 119 -4.33 -6.99 -2.01
C ILE A 119 -4.54 -8.36 -2.68
N VAL A 120 -4.37 -8.42 -3.99
CA VAL A 120 -4.24 -9.67 -4.75
C VAL A 120 -2.77 -9.98 -5.06
N ILE A 121 -1.90 -8.97 -5.09
CA ILE A 121 -0.48 -9.13 -5.38
C ILE A 121 0.40 -8.17 -4.56
N CYS A 122 1.62 -8.59 -4.25
CA CYS A 122 2.68 -7.75 -3.69
C CYS A 122 4.05 -8.32 -4.07
N GLU A 123 5.11 -7.65 -3.62
CA GLU A 123 6.51 -7.95 -3.91
C GLU A 123 6.93 -9.38 -3.55
N HIS A 124 6.28 -9.99 -2.55
CA HIS A 124 6.66 -11.29 -1.99
C HIS A 124 5.60 -12.38 -2.22
N TRP A 125 4.48 -12.05 -2.86
CA TRP A 125 3.34 -12.97 -3.00
C TRP A 125 2.37 -12.54 -4.08
N SER A 126 1.85 -13.53 -4.81
CA SER A 126 0.79 -13.35 -5.81
C SER A 126 -0.35 -14.32 -5.54
N GLY A 127 -1.57 -13.80 -5.53
CA GLY A 127 -2.80 -14.58 -5.54
C GLY A 127 -3.39 -14.77 -6.93
N LEU A 128 -2.76 -14.22 -7.98
CA LEU A 128 -3.17 -14.46 -9.36
C LEU A 128 -2.89 -15.92 -9.72
N ARG A 129 -3.91 -16.62 -10.24
CA ARG A 129 -3.79 -18.02 -10.65
C ARG A 129 -3.61 -18.12 -12.16
N PRO A 130 -2.89 -19.14 -12.64
CA PRO A 130 -2.88 -19.46 -14.06
C PRO A 130 -4.31 -19.61 -14.58
N SER A 131 -4.60 -18.97 -15.72
CA SER A 131 -5.89 -19.16 -16.36
C SER A 131 -6.02 -20.63 -16.74
N ARG A 132 -7.05 -21.29 -16.22
CA ARG A 132 -7.39 -22.66 -16.65
C ARG A 132 -8.01 -22.57 -18.04
N GLN A 133 -7.20 -22.56 -19.09
CA GLN A 133 -7.71 -22.84 -20.43
C GLN A 133 -8.13 -24.32 -20.47
N GLY A 134 -9.43 -24.58 -20.59
CA GLY A 134 -10.00 -25.91 -20.88
C GLY A 134 -10.76 -26.58 -19.70
N GLY A 135 -12.08 -26.68 -19.84
CA GLY A 135 -12.94 -27.35 -18.86
C GLY A 135 -14.43 -27.43 -19.21
N ILE A 136 -14.74 -28.05 -20.36
CA ILE A 136 -16.00 -28.75 -20.70
C ILE A 136 -17.24 -27.87 -20.95
N GLU A 137 -17.53 -27.72 -22.25
CA GLU A 137 -18.87 -27.64 -22.84
C GLU A 137 -19.81 -28.65 -22.15
N ARG A 138 -20.68 -28.17 -21.24
CA ARG A 138 -21.85 -28.96 -20.86
C ARG A 138 -22.89 -28.83 -21.95
N VAL A 139 -22.80 -29.73 -22.93
CA VAL A 139 -23.92 -30.12 -23.77
C VAL A 139 -25.07 -30.51 -22.84
N ARG A 140 -26.21 -29.86 -23.01
CA ARG A 140 -27.51 -30.33 -22.55
C ARG A 140 -28.51 -30.10 -23.67
#